data_AF-A0A7Y5FS11-F1
#
_entry.id   AF-A0A7Y5FS11-F1
#
_cell.length_a   1.000
_cell.length_b   1.000
_cell.length_c   1.000
_cell.angle_alpha   90.00
_cell.angle_beta   90.00
_cell.angle_gamma   90.00
#
_symmetry.space_group_name_H-M   'P 1'
#
loop_
_entity.id
_entity.type
_entity.pdbx_description
1 polymer ?
#
loop_
_entity_poly.entity_id
_entity_poly.type
_entity_poly.pdbx_seq_one_letter_code
_entity_poly.pdbx_strand_id
1 'polypeptide(L)'
;LIYNINSNNAQNEIYVTDLIGLFNDAGYSVSAVSPKEEYVVMGFNDKSVLKEMEKLYKSKVYDRLKNLIDIEDPEDFFIDETTVTQLLDLDDAGTPLDIRIGKGAYIGKGVQLNYGVQIGREVYMNGNIICGKNLRVSQFAHLSTFPHQKFVIGDDVEILWGDIIKGNIVIGDNSRIESSVNMTGSDEFPLRIGKNVLIKGTSYIFGSVVEDDVNIEHSVIIKKKVFRQVRKDGSVQKVKFYLPQPSGLDVIEDVEPYTE
;
A
#
# COMPACT_ATOMS: atom_id res chain seq x y z
N LEU A 1 -32.55 35.18 13.58
CA LEU A 1 -31.22 35.11 14.25
C LEU A 1 -30.12 34.82 13.25
N ILE A 2 -30.15 33.70 12.53
CA ILE A 2 -29.12 33.37 11.52
C ILE A 2 -29.06 34.40 10.37
N TYR A 3 -30.19 34.98 9.96
CA TYR A 3 -30.24 36.05 8.94
C TYR A 3 -29.68 37.41 9.41
N ASN A 4 -29.27 37.56 10.68
CA ASN A 4 -28.73 38.80 11.22
C ASN A 4 -27.20 38.83 11.23
N ILE A 5 -26.54 37.74 10.83
CA ILE A 5 -25.07 37.74 10.66
C ILE A 5 -24.75 38.62 9.45
N ASN A 6 -23.75 39.48 9.60
CA ASN A 6 -23.30 40.39 8.55
C ASN A 6 -21.78 40.33 8.45
N SER A 7 -21.23 40.93 7.38
CA SER A 7 -19.80 40.92 7.10
C SER A 7 -19.07 42.16 7.63
N ASN A 8 -19.60 42.84 8.66
CA ASN A 8 -18.98 44.04 9.22
C ASN A 8 -17.85 43.69 10.20
N ASN A 9 -16.80 43.06 9.69
CA ASN A 9 -15.57 42.78 10.42
C ASN A 9 -14.35 43.14 9.56
N ALA A 10 -13.17 43.11 10.17
CA ALA A 10 -11.92 43.53 9.53
C ALA A 10 -11.56 42.74 8.26
N GLN A 11 -12.11 41.53 8.08
CA GLN A 11 -11.89 40.68 6.90
C GLN A 11 -13.03 40.76 5.88
N ASN A 12 -14.13 41.45 6.19
CA ASN A 12 -15.35 41.50 5.41
C ASN A 12 -15.98 40.12 5.12
N GLU A 13 -15.92 39.20 6.10
CA GLU A 13 -16.44 37.83 5.96
C GLU A 13 -17.65 37.57 6.88
N ILE A 14 -18.45 36.54 6.62
CA ILE A 14 -19.53 36.13 7.53
C ILE A 14 -18.96 35.09 8.51
N TYR A 15 -18.84 35.43 9.79
CA TYR A 15 -18.32 34.51 10.80
C TYR A 15 -19.41 33.67 11.46
N VAL A 16 -19.25 32.34 11.39
CA VAL A 16 -20.13 31.41 12.11
C VAL A 16 -20.06 31.63 13.62
N THR A 17 -18.93 32.11 14.14
CA THR A 17 -18.74 32.39 15.58
C THR A 17 -19.65 33.49 16.11
N ASP A 18 -20.12 34.41 15.27
CA ASP A 18 -21.02 35.51 15.69
C ASP A 18 -22.39 34.99 16.15
N LEU A 19 -22.74 33.75 15.80
CA LEU A 19 -23.93 33.06 16.29
C LEU A 19 -23.94 32.94 17.82
N ILE A 20 -22.77 32.80 18.45
CA ILE A 20 -22.67 32.69 19.91
C ILE A 20 -23.23 33.95 20.57
N GLY A 21 -22.83 35.14 20.08
CA GLY A 21 -23.33 36.42 20.57
C GLY A 21 -24.83 36.59 20.30
N LEU A 22 -25.27 36.29 19.08
CA LEU A 22 -26.69 36.38 18.68
C LEU A 22 -27.61 35.48 19.52
N PHE A 23 -27.15 34.28 19.88
CA PHE A 23 -27.93 33.38 20.73
C PHE A 23 -28.00 33.86 22.18
N ASN A 24 -26.91 34.42 22.72
CA ASN A 24 -26.92 35.04 24.05
C ASN A 24 -27.89 36.24 24.10
N ASP A 25 -27.84 37.14 23.11
CA ASP A 25 -28.71 38.33 23.06
C ASP A 25 -30.20 38.00 22.95
N ALA A 26 -30.51 36.87 22.31
CA ALA A 26 -31.88 36.37 22.17
C ALA A 26 -32.35 35.51 23.36
N GLY A 27 -31.53 35.39 24.41
CA GLY A 27 -31.88 34.68 25.65
C GLY A 27 -31.80 33.15 25.55
N TYR A 28 -31.13 32.60 24.54
CA TYR A 28 -30.87 31.15 24.46
C TYR A 28 -29.71 30.75 25.37
N SER A 29 -29.71 29.50 25.82
CA SER A 29 -28.60 28.92 26.58
C SER A 29 -27.47 28.50 25.63
N VAL A 30 -26.28 29.06 25.82
CA VAL A 30 -25.05 28.66 25.14
C VAL A 30 -24.10 28.03 26.14
N SER A 31 -23.54 26.86 25.79
CA SER A 31 -22.60 26.10 26.62
C SER A 31 -21.29 25.88 25.85
N ALA A 32 -20.16 25.98 26.55
CA ALA A 32 -18.85 25.61 26.03
C ALA A 32 -18.41 24.27 26.64
N VAL A 33 -17.84 23.39 25.81
CA VAL A 33 -17.24 22.13 26.26
C VAL A 33 -15.77 22.14 25.84
N SER A 34 -14.87 22.03 26.81
CA SER A 34 -13.44 21.90 26.54
C SER A 34 -13.09 20.44 26.26
N PRO A 35 -12.25 20.15 25.25
CA PRO A 35 -11.78 18.79 25.03
C PRO A 35 -10.89 18.35 26.20
N LYS A 36 -10.86 17.05 26.48
CA LYS A 36 -9.92 16.48 27.46
C LYS A 36 -8.46 16.62 27.01
N GLU A 37 -8.26 16.54 25.69
CA GLU A 37 -6.96 16.59 25.06
C GLU A 37 -6.88 17.79 24.12
N GLU A 38 -5.86 18.62 24.27
CA GLU A 38 -5.73 19.90 23.57
C GLU A 38 -5.60 19.74 22.05
N TYR A 39 -4.94 18.65 21.59
CA TYR A 39 -4.77 18.37 20.16
C TYR A 39 -6.10 18.19 19.40
N VAL A 40 -7.22 17.91 20.09
CA VAL A 40 -8.54 17.65 19.47
C VAL A 40 -9.11 18.91 18.81
N VAL A 41 -8.74 20.09 19.29
CA VAL A 41 -9.18 21.39 18.77
C VAL A 41 -8.07 22.12 18.02
N MET A 42 -6.94 21.47 17.79
CA MET A 42 -5.81 22.04 17.08
C MET A 42 -6.19 22.31 15.61
N GLY A 43 -6.19 23.58 15.23
CA GLY A 43 -6.46 24.02 13.85
C GLY A 43 -5.19 23.99 13.00
N PHE A 44 -5.29 23.50 11.77
CA PHE A 44 -4.16 23.40 10.84
C PHE A 44 -4.11 24.60 9.89
N ASN A 45 -3.47 25.69 10.31
CA ASN A 45 -3.21 26.84 9.43
C ASN A 45 -1.76 26.91 8.92
N ASP A 46 -0.85 26.09 9.45
CA ASP A 46 0.58 26.07 9.10
C ASP A 46 1.11 24.61 9.06
N LYS A 47 2.13 24.36 8.22
CA LYS A 47 2.79 23.06 8.03
C LYS A 47 3.46 22.54 9.30
N SER A 48 3.84 23.44 10.22
CA SER A 48 4.37 23.10 11.54
C SER A 48 3.38 22.25 12.36
N VAL A 49 2.11 22.64 12.37
CA VAL A 49 1.01 21.94 13.04
C VAL A 49 0.78 20.56 12.42
N LEU A 50 0.83 20.45 11.09
CA LEU A 50 0.68 19.16 10.40
C LEU A 50 1.74 18.14 10.85
N LYS A 51 3.00 18.56 10.95
CA LYS A 51 4.09 17.70 11.43
C LYS A 51 3.90 17.25 12.88
N GLU A 52 3.39 18.14 13.74
CA GLU A 52 3.07 17.80 15.13
C GLU A 52 1.94 16.75 15.22
N MET A 53 0.89 16.93 14.41
CA MET A 53 -0.21 15.96 14.31
C MET A 53 0.26 14.59 13.80
N GLU A 54 1.14 14.54 12.78
CA GLU A 54 1.73 13.30 12.29
C GLU A 54 2.52 12.58 13.38
N LYS A 55 3.35 13.32 14.14
CA LYS A 55 4.10 12.75 15.26
C LYS A 55 3.19 12.20 16.35
N LEU A 56 2.16 12.95 16.73
CA LEU A 56 1.16 12.52 17.71
C LEU A 56 0.44 11.25 17.25
N TYR A 57 0.07 11.18 15.97
CA TYR A 57 -0.55 9.99 15.40
C TYR A 57 0.35 8.76 15.50
N LYS A 58 1.61 8.86 15.05
CA LYS A 58 2.59 7.78 15.14
C LYS A 58 2.78 7.29 16.58
N SER A 59 2.91 8.22 17.54
CA SER A 59 3.02 7.88 18.97
C SER A 59 1.83 7.05 19.45
N LYS A 60 0.60 7.44 19.10
CA LYS A 60 -0.60 6.70 19.53
C LYS A 60 -0.70 5.32 18.91
N VAL A 61 -0.35 5.19 17.62
CA VAL A 61 -0.34 3.89 16.93
C VAL A 61 0.72 3.00 17.56
N TYR A 62 1.92 3.52 17.78
CA TYR A 62 3.01 2.79 18.43
C TYR A 62 2.60 2.32 19.83
N ASP A 63 2.02 3.18 20.66
CA ASP A 63 1.61 2.82 22.01
C ASP A 63 0.58 1.68 22.06
N ARG A 64 -0.30 1.59 21.05
CA ARG A 64 -1.28 0.50 20.90
C ARG A 64 -0.67 -0.81 20.40
N LEU A 65 0.36 -0.74 19.57
CA LEU A 65 0.89 -1.89 18.84
C LEU A 65 2.24 -2.43 19.37
N LYS A 66 2.99 -1.65 20.16
CA LYS A 66 4.36 -1.97 20.60
C LYS A 66 4.53 -3.28 21.38
N ASN A 67 3.46 -3.80 21.98
CA ASN A 67 3.48 -5.07 22.70
C ASN A 67 2.98 -6.25 21.84
N LEU A 68 2.47 -5.96 20.63
CA LEU A 68 1.83 -6.92 19.73
C LEU A 68 2.70 -7.24 18.51
N ILE A 69 3.42 -6.25 17.99
CA ILE A 69 4.26 -6.36 16.79
C ILE A 69 5.59 -5.64 17.00
N ASP A 70 6.59 -5.97 16.19
CA ASP A 70 7.89 -5.28 16.16
C ASP A 70 7.85 -4.11 15.18
N ILE A 71 8.12 -2.90 15.65
CA ILE A 71 8.25 -1.69 14.83
C ILE A 71 9.68 -1.16 15.00
N GLU A 72 10.46 -1.18 13.92
CA GLU A 72 11.90 -0.90 13.96
C GLU A 72 12.23 0.54 14.39
N ASP A 73 11.45 1.53 13.94
CA ASP A 73 11.66 2.95 14.24
C ASP A 73 10.31 3.61 14.63
N PRO A 74 10.07 3.89 15.92
CA PRO A 74 8.80 4.46 16.40
C PRO A 74 8.47 5.86 15.85
N GLU A 75 9.45 6.58 15.30
CA GLU A 75 9.24 7.92 14.75
C GLU A 75 9.05 7.89 13.22
N ASP A 76 9.33 6.76 12.58
CA ASP A 76 9.38 6.63 11.12
C ASP A 76 8.66 5.37 10.62
N PHE A 77 7.33 5.41 10.71
CA PHE A 77 6.44 4.46 10.06
C PHE A 77 5.06 5.11 9.83
N PHE A 78 4.20 4.43 9.06
CA PHE A 78 2.77 4.74 8.99
C PHE A 78 1.97 3.45 8.89
N ILE A 79 0.94 3.30 9.73
CA ILE A 79 -0.04 2.21 9.65
C ILE A 79 -1.42 2.85 9.77
N ASP A 80 -2.27 2.67 8.78
CA ASP A 80 -3.64 3.20 8.75
C ASP A 80 -4.48 2.63 9.90
N GLU A 81 -5.40 3.43 10.44
CA GLU A 81 -6.26 3.06 11.57
C GLU A 81 -7.07 1.78 11.33
N THR A 82 -7.45 1.49 10.08
CA THR A 82 -8.15 0.25 9.73
C THR A 82 -7.28 -0.98 9.93
N THR A 83 -5.99 -0.90 9.60
CA THR A 83 -5.02 -1.98 9.85
C THR A 83 -4.69 -2.08 11.34
N VAL A 84 -4.58 -0.95 12.06
CA VAL A 84 -4.39 -0.96 13.52
C VAL A 84 -5.54 -1.69 14.21
N THR A 85 -6.78 -1.36 13.87
CA THR A 85 -7.98 -2.02 14.42
C THR A 85 -7.97 -3.51 14.11
N GLN A 86 -7.67 -3.87 12.86
CA GLN A 86 -7.58 -5.27 12.43
C GLN A 86 -6.54 -6.08 13.23
N LEU A 87 -5.39 -5.49 13.58
CA LEU A 87 -4.38 -6.16 14.41
C LEU A 87 -4.84 -6.36 15.85
N LEU A 88 -5.52 -5.38 16.43
CA LEU A 88 -6.10 -5.50 17.78
C LEU A 88 -7.18 -6.57 17.83
N ASP A 89 -8.05 -6.62 16.82
CA ASP A 89 -9.09 -7.66 16.72
C ASP A 89 -8.48 -9.08 16.61
N LEU A 90 -7.34 -9.22 15.94
CA LEU A 90 -6.61 -10.50 15.86
C LEU A 90 -6.03 -10.91 17.22
N ASP A 91 -5.46 -9.97 17.97
CA ASP A 91 -4.92 -10.20 19.31
C ASP A 91 -6.04 -10.59 20.30
N ASP A 92 -7.15 -9.85 20.28
CA ASP A 92 -8.34 -10.15 21.10
C ASP A 92 -8.92 -11.55 20.80
N ALA A 93 -8.79 -12.02 19.55
CA ALA A 93 -9.17 -13.36 19.14
C ALA A 93 -8.14 -14.45 19.53
N GLY A 94 -7.01 -14.09 20.13
CA GLY A 94 -5.93 -15.00 20.52
C GLY A 94 -5.06 -15.49 19.36
N THR A 95 -5.07 -14.77 18.23
CA THR A 95 -4.20 -15.09 17.10
C THR A 95 -2.77 -14.64 17.41
N PRO A 96 -1.76 -15.51 17.32
CA PRO A 96 -0.38 -15.07 17.46
C PRO A 96 -0.06 -13.98 16.42
N LEU A 97 0.61 -12.92 16.85
CA LEU A 97 1.13 -11.87 15.99
C LEU A 97 2.66 -11.96 16.03
N ASP A 98 3.26 -12.39 14.92
CA ASP A 98 4.71 -12.37 14.70
C ASP A 98 4.96 -11.48 13.49
N ILE A 99 4.65 -10.18 13.68
CA ILE A 99 4.69 -9.19 12.61
C ILE A 99 5.84 -8.23 12.87
N ARG A 100 6.57 -7.89 11.81
CA ARG A 100 7.66 -6.93 11.86
C ARG A 100 7.48 -5.84 10.80
N ILE A 101 7.62 -4.59 11.20
CA ILE A 101 7.51 -3.40 10.37
C ILE A 101 8.83 -2.65 10.38
N GLY A 102 9.49 -2.59 9.22
CA GLY A 102 10.74 -1.88 9.04
C GLY A 102 10.59 -0.36 9.04
N LYS A 103 11.71 0.32 9.26
CA LYS A 103 11.79 1.79 9.19
C LYS A 103 11.28 2.35 7.86
N GLY A 104 10.49 3.42 7.91
CA GLY A 104 9.94 4.11 6.75
C GLY A 104 8.83 3.35 6.03
N ALA A 105 8.38 2.21 6.57
CA ALA A 105 7.30 1.44 5.98
C ALA A 105 5.96 2.19 6.05
N TYR A 106 5.19 2.10 4.97
CA TYR A 106 3.87 2.68 4.82
C TYR A 106 2.85 1.58 4.58
N ILE A 107 1.97 1.36 5.55
CA ILE A 107 0.85 0.42 5.49
C ILE A 107 -0.44 1.24 5.43
N GLY A 108 -0.91 1.47 4.21
CA GLY A 108 -2.08 2.30 3.92
C GLY A 108 -3.41 1.59 4.15
N LYS A 109 -4.48 2.35 3.94
CA LYS A 109 -5.85 1.89 4.12
C LYS A 109 -6.16 0.64 3.28
N GLY A 110 -6.82 -0.33 3.92
CA GLY A 110 -7.29 -1.55 3.27
C GLY A 110 -6.24 -2.68 3.22
N VAL A 111 -5.02 -2.44 3.71
CA VAL A 111 -4.02 -3.49 3.87
C VAL A 111 -4.35 -4.33 5.10
N GLN A 112 -4.51 -5.63 4.89
CA GLN A 112 -4.76 -6.63 5.93
C GLN A 112 -3.51 -7.47 6.13
N LEU A 113 -2.95 -7.42 7.33
CA LEU A 113 -1.77 -8.21 7.72
C LEU A 113 -2.21 -9.51 8.41
N ASN A 114 -1.33 -10.49 8.40
CA ASN A 114 -1.57 -11.83 8.94
C ASN A 114 -0.39 -12.26 9.82
N TYR A 115 -0.50 -13.45 10.42
CA TYR A 115 0.57 -14.05 11.20
C TYR A 115 1.88 -14.20 10.39
N GLY A 116 3.01 -13.86 10.99
CA GLY A 116 4.34 -14.07 10.40
C GLY A 116 4.73 -13.05 9.32
N VAL A 117 3.94 -11.99 9.11
CA VAL A 117 4.21 -11.01 8.06
C VAL A 117 5.40 -10.12 8.44
N GLN A 118 6.41 -10.07 7.57
CA GLN A 118 7.60 -9.24 7.74
C GLN A 118 7.69 -8.22 6.60
N ILE A 119 7.60 -6.94 6.96
CA ILE A 119 7.69 -5.81 6.05
C ILE A 119 9.03 -5.11 6.25
N GLY A 120 9.82 -5.04 5.19
CA GLY A 120 11.13 -4.38 5.19
C GLY A 120 11.06 -2.86 5.21
N ARG A 121 12.24 -2.24 5.19
CA ARG A 121 12.40 -0.78 5.21
C ARG A 121 11.83 -0.12 3.95
N GLU A 122 11.19 1.03 4.11
CA GLU A 122 10.65 1.83 3.00
C GLU A 122 9.75 1.04 2.03
N VAL A 123 9.08 0.00 2.54
CA VAL A 123 8.04 -0.70 1.78
C VAL A 123 6.77 0.14 1.78
N TYR A 124 6.16 0.27 0.61
CA TYR A 124 4.89 0.96 0.43
C TYR A 124 3.79 -0.04 0.08
N MET A 125 2.77 -0.15 0.94
CA MET A 125 1.59 -0.99 0.72
C MET A 125 0.34 -0.11 0.80
N ASN A 126 -0.49 -0.06 -0.24
CA ASN A 126 -1.70 0.76 -0.20
C ASN A 126 -2.85 0.21 -1.06
N GLY A 127 -4.07 0.22 -0.51
CA GLY A 127 -5.26 -0.32 -1.14
C GLY A 127 -5.65 -1.70 -0.60
N ASN A 128 -6.55 -2.41 -1.29
CA ASN A 128 -7.13 -3.66 -0.81
C ASN A 128 -6.14 -4.84 -0.98
N ILE A 129 -5.12 -4.86 -0.14
CA ILE A 129 -4.08 -5.89 -0.12
C ILE A 129 -4.38 -6.86 1.01
N ILE A 130 -4.48 -8.15 0.69
CA ILE A 130 -4.76 -9.22 1.64
C ILE A 130 -3.52 -10.11 1.72
N CYS A 131 -2.84 -10.08 2.86
CA CYS A 131 -1.63 -10.87 3.08
C CYS A 131 -1.96 -12.26 3.62
N GLY A 132 -1.32 -13.28 3.03
CA GLY A 132 -1.22 -14.61 3.61
C GLY A 132 -0.23 -14.63 4.77
N LYS A 133 -0.10 -15.80 5.39
CA LYS A 133 0.83 -16.05 6.48
C LYS A 133 2.27 -16.04 6.00
N ASN A 134 3.19 -15.66 6.87
CA ASN A 134 4.63 -15.72 6.63
C ASN A 134 5.10 -14.94 5.38
N LEU A 135 4.31 -13.96 4.92
CA LEU A 135 4.71 -13.09 3.82
C LEU A 135 5.96 -12.30 4.22
N ARG A 136 7.00 -12.35 3.39
CA ARG A 136 8.19 -11.51 3.52
C ARG A 136 8.26 -10.53 2.37
N VAL A 137 8.23 -9.23 2.67
CA VAL A 137 8.43 -8.16 1.69
C VAL A 137 9.73 -7.44 2.03
N SER A 138 10.70 -7.51 1.13
CA SER A 138 11.99 -6.84 1.30
C SER A 138 11.89 -5.35 1.01
N GLN A 139 12.92 -4.63 1.42
CA GLN A 139 13.00 -3.16 1.36
C GLN A 139 12.69 -2.55 -0.03
N PHE A 140 12.13 -1.34 -0.01
CA PHE A 140 11.81 -0.52 -1.20
C PHE A 140 10.78 -1.12 -2.16
N ALA A 141 10.06 -2.17 -1.79
CA ALA A 141 8.98 -2.72 -2.60
C ALA A 141 7.75 -1.78 -2.58
N HIS A 142 7.06 -1.66 -3.72
CA HIS A 142 5.84 -0.89 -3.86
C HIS A 142 4.69 -1.82 -4.28
N LEU A 143 3.78 -2.07 -3.36
CA LEU A 143 2.59 -2.90 -3.52
C LEU A 143 1.34 -2.01 -3.46
N SER A 144 0.53 -1.95 -4.51
CA SER A 144 -0.70 -1.14 -4.43
C SER A 144 -1.83 -1.62 -5.32
N THR A 145 -3.05 -1.16 -5.03
CA THR A 145 -4.24 -1.41 -5.86
C THR A 145 -4.91 -0.11 -6.27
N PHE A 146 -5.54 -0.09 -7.45
CA PHE A 146 -6.52 0.94 -7.78
C PHE A 146 -7.81 0.75 -6.96
N PRO A 147 -8.71 1.74 -6.90
CA PRO A 147 -10.01 1.58 -6.24
C PRO A 147 -10.75 0.33 -6.72
N HIS A 148 -11.42 -0.38 -5.79
CA HIS A 148 -12.18 -1.62 -6.02
C HIS A 148 -11.38 -2.86 -6.44
N GLN A 149 -10.13 -2.71 -6.89
CA GLN A 149 -9.25 -3.83 -7.18
C GLN A 149 -8.80 -4.52 -5.90
N LYS A 150 -8.34 -5.77 -6.03
CA LYS A 150 -7.80 -6.57 -4.92
C LYS A 150 -6.43 -7.11 -5.30
N PHE A 151 -5.54 -7.11 -4.33
CA PHE A 151 -4.26 -7.79 -4.41
C PHE A 151 -4.19 -8.84 -3.30
N VAL A 152 -4.33 -10.10 -3.68
CA VAL A 152 -4.28 -11.23 -2.75
C VAL A 152 -2.92 -11.90 -2.84
N ILE A 153 -2.27 -12.06 -1.69
CA ILE A 153 -0.96 -12.69 -1.57
C ILE A 153 -1.14 -13.96 -0.74
N GLY A 154 -0.73 -15.11 -1.26
CA GLY A 154 -0.81 -16.40 -0.58
C GLY A 154 0.17 -16.56 0.58
N ASP A 155 0.16 -17.74 1.18
CA ASP A 155 1.03 -18.07 2.30
C ASP A 155 2.47 -18.31 1.82
N ASP A 156 3.45 -18.01 2.68
CA ASP A 156 4.88 -18.27 2.45
C ASP A 156 5.44 -17.60 1.18
N VAL A 157 4.85 -16.48 0.75
CA VAL A 157 5.32 -15.69 -0.37
C VAL A 157 6.50 -14.80 0.04
N GLU A 158 7.50 -14.70 -0.84
CA GLU A 158 8.65 -13.81 -0.68
C GLU A 158 8.72 -12.81 -1.85
N ILE A 159 8.69 -11.52 -1.53
CA ILE A 159 8.85 -10.42 -2.48
C ILE A 159 10.17 -9.72 -2.12
N LEU A 160 11.11 -9.67 -3.05
CA LEU A 160 12.44 -9.09 -2.82
C LEU A 160 12.47 -7.59 -3.09
N TRP A 161 13.66 -7.01 -3.00
CA TRP A 161 13.80 -5.56 -2.95
C TRP A 161 13.39 -4.89 -4.27
N GLY A 162 12.81 -3.69 -4.16
CA GLY A 162 12.57 -2.81 -5.30
C GLY A 162 11.54 -3.32 -6.33
N ASP A 163 10.71 -4.29 -5.95
CA ASP A 163 9.63 -4.76 -6.82
C ASP A 163 8.48 -3.76 -6.86
N ILE A 164 7.84 -3.62 -8.03
CA ILE A 164 6.65 -2.79 -8.20
C ILE A 164 5.49 -3.69 -8.64
N ILE A 165 4.53 -3.89 -7.75
CA ILE A 165 3.41 -4.81 -7.96
C ILE A 165 2.09 -4.06 -7.78
N LYS A 166 1.35 -3.85 -8.87
CA LYS A 166 0.19 -2.93 -8.89
C LYS A 166 -1.06 -3.50 -9.56
N GLY A 167 -2.19 -3.39 -8.86
CA GLY A 167 -3.53 -3.55 -9.41
C GLY A 167 -4.24 -4.85 -9.01
N ASN A 168 -5.03 -5.43 -9.91
CA ASN A 168 -5.83 -6.64 -9.64
C ASN A 168 -4.99 -7.91 -9.79
N ILE A 169 -4.47 -8.42 -8.68
CA ILE A 169 -3.42 -9.45 -8.67
C ILE A 169 -3.75 -10.55 -7.66
N VAL A 170 -3.43 -11.80 -8.01
CA VAL A 170 -3.34 -12.92 -7.06
C VAL A 170 -1.95 -13.55 -7.20
N ILE A 171 -1.26 -13.74 -6.08
CA ILE A 171 -0.01 -14.51 -5.99
C ILE A 171 -0.28 -15.75 -5.15
N GLY A 172 -0.09 -16.93 -5.72
CA GLY A 172 -0.27 -18.21 -5.03
C GLY A 172 0.86 -18.51 -4.06
N ASP A 173 0.55 -19.41 -3.12
CA ASP A 173 1.44 -19.80 -2.02
C ASP A 173 2.84 -20.23 -2.47
N ASN A 174 3.83 -20.06 -1.59
CA ASN A 174 5.22 -20.47 -1.80
C ASN A 174 5.89 -19.87 -3.05
N SER A 175 5.32 -18.79 -3.60
CA SER A 175 5.90 -18.10 -4.74
C SER A 175 6.95 -17.09 -4.30
N ARG A 176 7.96 -16.91 -5.15
CA ARG A 176 9.05 -15.97 -4.92
C ARG A 176 9.16 -14.99 -6.09
N ILE A 177 9.05 -13.71 -5.77
CA ILE A 177 9.31 -12.60 -6.68
C ILE A 177 10.69 -12.06 -6.30
N GLU A 178 11.68 -12.27 -7.16
CA GLU A 178 13.02 -11.72 -6.98
C GLU A 178 13.07 -10.26 -7.41
N SER A 179 14.16 -9.59 -7.02
CA SER A 179 14.33 -8.16 -7.11
C SER A 179 14.15 -7.57 -8.51
N SER A 180 13.66 -6.33 -8.51
CA SER A 180 13.47 -5.50 -9.71
C SER A 180 12.47 -6.08 -10.71
N VAL A 181 11.49 -6.84 -10.22
CA VAL A 181 10.37 -7.36 -11.01
C VAL A 181 9.21 -6.36 -10.96
N ASN A 182 8.60 -6.17 -12.13
CA ASN A 182 7.42 -5.34 -12.30
C ASN A 182 6.22 -6.22 -12.65
N MET A 183 5.16 -6.14 -11.87
CA MET A 183 3.96 -6.95 -12.04
C MET A 183 2.71 -6.08 -11.98
N THR A 184 1.89 -6.12 -13.02
CA THR A 184 0.69 -5.30 -13.09
C THR A 184 -0.54 -6.08 -13.55
N GLY A 185 -1.71 -5.73 -13.03
CA GLY A 185 -2.98 -6.31 -13.41
C GLY A 185 -4.10 -5.26 -13.42
N SER A 186 -5.06 -5.41 -14.33
CA SER A 186 -6.26 -4.57 -14.40
C SER A 186 -7.52 -5.41 -14.22
N ASP A 187 -8.69 -4.77 -14.20
CA ASP A 187 -9.96 -5.50 -14.13
C ASP A 187 -10.27 -6.26 -15.43
N GLU A 188 -9.86 -5.71 -16.57
CA GLU A 188 -9.99 -6.37 -17.88
C GLU A 188 -8.96 -7.51 -18.03
N PHE A 189 -7.72 -7.28 -17.58
CA PHE A 189 -6.64 -8.24 -17.64
C PHE A 189 -6.01 -8.41 -16.26
N PRO A 190 -6.64 -9.20 -15.38
CA PRO A 190 -6.07 -9.50 -14.08
C PRO A 190 -4.75 -10.28 -14.20
N LEU A 191 -3.85 -10.10 -13.24
CA LEU A 191 -2.65 -10.93 -13.12
C LEU A 191 -2.92 -12.06 -12.13
N ARG A 192 -2.65 -13.30 -12.54
CA ARG A 192 -2.83 -14.50 -11.71
C ARG A 192 -1.55 -15.30 -11.74
N ILE A 193 -0.84 -15.34 -10.62
CA ILE A 193 0.35 -16.15 -10.43
C ILE A 193 -0.04 -17.37 -9.59
N GLY A 194 0.28 -18.56 -10.09
CA GLY A 194 0.08 -19.83 -9.41
C GLY A 194 0.94 -20.00 -8.16
N LYS A 195 0.97 -21.22 -7.63
CA LYS A 195 1.78 -21.62 -6.48
C LYS A 195 3.19 -22.04 -6.91
N ASN A 196 4.16 -21.94 -6.00
CA ASN A 196 5.56 -22.32 -6.25
C ASN A 196 6.17 -21.62 -7.48
N VAL A 197 5.69 -20.42 -7.83
CA VAL A 197 6.20 -19.69 -8.99
C VAL A 197 7.42 -18.88 -8.60
N LEU A 198 8.47 -18.94 -9.42
CA LEU A 198 9.64 -18.06 -9.30
C LEU A 198 9.65 -17.07 -10.46
N ILE A 199 9.65 -15.77 -10.16
CA ILE A 199 9.83 -14.71 -11.16
C ILE A 199 11.07 -13.92 -10.81
N LYS A 200 11.98 -13.75 -11.78
CA LYS A 200 13.25 -13.06 -11.57
C LYS A 200 13.83 -12.38 -12.79
N GLY A 201 14.98 -11.73 -12.60
CA GLY A 201 15.80 -11.19 -13.68
C GLY A 201 15.14 -10.03 -14.41
N THR A 202 14.75 -8.97 -13.68
CA THR A 202 14.16 -7.75 -14.28
C THR A 202 12.99 -8.06 -15.23
N SER A 203 12.09 -8.95 -14.80
CA SER A 203 10.94 -9.35 -15.61
C SER A 203 9.79 -8.34 -15.48
N TYR A 204 9.02 -8.17 -16.55
CA TYR A 204 7.78 -7.41 -16.56
C TYR A 204 6.61 -8.34 -16.90
N ILE A 205 5.59 -8.40 -16.06
CA ILE A 205 4.41 -9.24 -16.29
C ILE A 205 3.15 -8.41 -16.15
N PHE A 206 2.36 -8.34 -17.22
CA PHE A 206 1.08 -7.64 -17.24
C PHE A 206 -0.06 -8.57 -17.63
N GLY A 207 -1.12 -8.56 -16.81
CA GLY A 207 -2.43 -9.12 -17.13
C GLY A 207 -2.41 -10.54 -17.68
N SER A 208 -1.60 -11.39 -17.06
CA SER A 208 -1.27 -12.73 -17.52
C SER A 208 -1.70 -13.79 -16.51
N VAL A 209 -1.78 -15.04 -16.94
CA VAL A 209 -2.03 -16.19 -16.06
C VAL A 209 -0.81 -17.10 -16.09
N VAL A 210 -0.20 -17.33 -14.94
CA VAL A 210 0.98 -18.19 -14.78
C VAL A 210 0.55 -19.41 -13.95
N GLU A 211 0.70 -20.60 -14.51
CA GLU A 211 0.41 -21.85 -13.79
C GLU A 211 1.44 -22.15 -12.69
N ASP A 212 1.09 -23.08 -11.81
CA ASP A 212 1.94 -23.52 -10.69
C ASP A 212 3.30 -24.06 -11.18
N ASP A 213 4.30 -24.00 -10.30
CA ASP A 213 5.68 -24.50 -10.51
C ASP A 213 6.43 -23.89 -11.71
N VAL A 214 5.96 -22.76 -12.26
CA VAL A 214 6.59 -22.09 -13.38
C VAL A 214 7.75 -21.20 -12.90
N ASN A 215 8.83 -21.18 -13.68
CA ASN A 215 9.94 -20.24 -13.49
C ASN A 215 10.02 -19.26 -14.67
N ILE A 216 10.02 -17.96 -14.38
CA ILE A 216 10.16 -16.86 -15.35
C ILE A 216 11.43 -16.08 -15.03
N GLU A 217 12.24 -15.82 -16.06
CA GLU A 217 13.50 -15.10 -15.93
C GLU A 217 13.72 -14.21 -17.16
N HIS A 218 14.16 -12.96 -16.95
CA HIS A 218 14.52 -12.04 -18.04
C HIS A 218 13.46 -11.91 -19.14
N SER A 219 12.18 -11.75 -18.77
CA SER A 219 11.08 -11.82 -19.73
C SER A 219 10.06 -10.68 -19.58
N VAL A 220 9.44 -10.31 -20.71
CA VAL A 220 8.34 -9.35 -20.81
C VAL A 220 7.08 -10.10 -21.25
N ILE A 221 6.17 -10.39 -20.33
CA ILE A 221 4.99 -11.22 -20.55
C ILE A 221 3.73 -10.36 -20.46
N ILE A 222 3.06 -10.16 -21.60
CA ILE A 222 1.92 -9.24 -21.72
C ILE A 222 0.72 -10.01 -22.24
N LYS A 223 -0.34 -10.12 -21.42
CA LYS A 223 -1.61 -10.77 -21.77
C LYS A 223 -1.42 -12.19 -22.32
N LYS A 224 -0.61 -13.00 -21.62
CA LYS A 224 -0.33 -14.39 -22.00
C LYS A 224 -0.79 -15.37 -20.92
N LYS A 225 -1.00 -16.61 -21.35
CA LYS A 225 -1.04 -17.75 -20.44
C LYS A 225 0.31 -18.47 -20.49
N VAL A 226 0.93 -18.66 -19.34
CA VAL A 226 2.19 -19.39 -19.17
C VAL A 226 1.86 -20.73 -18.57
N PHE A 227 2.04 -21.79 -19.36
CA PHE A 227 1.69 -23.15 -18.97
C PHE A 227 2.87 -23.88 -18.35
N ARG A 228 2.59 -24.78 -17.41
CA ARG A 228 3.59 -25.68 -16.83
C ARG A 228 3.90 -26.81 -17.80
N GLN A 229 5.04 -26.73 -18.48
CA GLN A 229 5.51 -27.77 -19.39
C GLN A 229 6.62 -28.62 -18.75
N VAL A 230 6.40 -29.92 -18.62
CA VAL A 230 7.43 -30.87 -18.17
C VAL A 230 8.20 -31.40 -19.38
N ARG A 231 9.52 -31.40 -19.29
CA ARG A 231 10.43 -31.96 -20.30
C ARG A 231 10.58 -33.48 -20.10
N LYS A 232 11.18 -34.15 -21.10
CA LYS A 232 11.43 -35.60 -21.03
C LYS A 232 12.34 -36.01 -19.86
N ASP A 233 13.17 -35.09 -19.37
CA ASP A 233 14.07 -35.29 -18.22
C ASP A 233 13.39 -35.04 -16.86
N GLY A 234 12.08 -34.75 -16.84
CA GLY A 234 11.32 -34.44 -15.63
C GLY A 234 11.42 -33.00 -15.15
N SER A 235 12.28 -32.16 -15.75
CA SER A 235 12.40 -30.75 -15.39
C SER A 235 11.25 -29.92 -15.95
N VAL A 236 10.85 -28.86 -15.24
CA VAL A 236 9.88 -27.88 -15.74
C VAL A 236 10.59 -26.88 -16.66
N GLN A 237 10.05 -26.69 -17.86
CA GLN A 237 10.53 -25.72 -18.83
C GLN A 237 10.39 -24.30 -18.26
N LYS A 238 11.53 -23.61 -18.12
CA LYS A 238 11.56 -22.21 -17.71
C LYS A 238 11.20 -21.30 -18.88
N VAL A 239 10.50 -20.21 -18.61
CA VAL A 239 10.38 -19.08 -19.54
C VAL A 239 11.59 -18.18 -19.36
N LYS A 240 12.37 -18.00 -20.42
CA LYS A 240 13.58 -17.18 -20.40
C LYS A 240 13.65 -16.33 -21.66
N PHE A 241 14.05 -15.07 -21.50
CA PHE A 241 14.29 -14.15 -22.62
C PHE A 241 13.09 -13.99 -23.57
N TYR A 242 11.87 -14.16 -23.04
CA TYR A 242 10.67 -13.95 -23.85
C TYR A 242 10.43 -12.45 -24.00
N LEU A 243 10.47 -11.95 -25.22
CA LEU A 243 10.15 -10.57 -25.58
C LEU A 243 8.99 -10.57 -26.58
N PRO A 244 7.96 -9.71 -26.40
CA PRO A 244 6.91 -9.52 -27.39
C PRO A 244 7.50 -9.08 -28.72
N GLN A 245 6.81 -9.43 -29.82
CA GLN A 245 7.16 -8.86 -31.12
C GLN A 245 6.98 -7.33 -31.07
N PRO A 246 7.99 -6.55 -31.47
CA PRO A 246 7.91 -5.10 -31.44
C PRO A 246 6.79 -4.62 -32.38
N SER A 247 6.15 -3.52 -31.98
CA SER A 247 5.11 -2.82 -32.73
C SER A 247 5.48 -1.34 -32.81
N GLY A 248 5.07 -0.65 -33.88
CA GLY A 248 5.45 0.75 -34.10
C GLY A 248 6.87 0.94 -34.65
N LEU A 249 7.45 -0.07 -35.29
CA LEU A 249 8.76 0.06 -35.94
C LEU A 249 8.73 1.06 -37.12
N ASP A 250 7.54 1.36 -37.63
CA ASP A 250 7.25 2.33 -38.68
C ASP A 250 7.28 3.80 -38.20
N VAL A 251 7.38 4.04 -36.89
CA VAL A 251 7.39 5.39 -36.29
C VAL A 251 8.66 5.68 -35.46
N ILE A 252 9.72 4.90 -35.65
CA ILE A 252 11.03 5.12 -35.01
C ILE A 252 12.14 5.16 -36.08
N GLU A 253 13.14 5.99 -35.85
CA GLU A 253 14.37 6.06 -36.66
C GLU A 253 15.59 6.18 -35.74
N ASP A 254 16.75 5.72 -36.22
CA ASP A 254 18.00 5.90 -35.50
C ASP A 254 18.39 7.38 -35.49
N VAL A 255 18.79 7.89 -34.34
CA VAL A 255 19.31 9.25 -34.22
C VAL A 255 20.78 9.26 -34.61
N GLU A 256 21.18 10.15 -35.51
CA GLU A 256 22.60 10.34 -35.81
C GLU A 256 23.36 10.82 -34.57
N PRO A 257 24.58 10.31 -34.31
CA PRO A 257 25.41 10.82 -33.22
C PRO A 257 25.62 12.33 -33.37
N TYR A 258 25.41 13.09 -32.29
CA TYR A 258 25.69 14.52 -32.28
C TYR A 258 27.19 14.73 -32.56
N THR A 259 27.52 15.33 -33.69
CA THR A 259 28.89 15.82 -33.97
C THR A 259 28.95 17.29 -33.58
N GLU A 260 29.82 17.62 -32.61
CA GLU A 260 30.13 19.01 -32.21
C GLU A 260 30.75 19.84 -33.34
#